data_AF-A0A1A2XJL3-F1
#
_entry.id   AF-A0A1A2XJL3-F1
#
_cell.length_a   1.000
_cell.length_b   1.000
_cell.length_c   1.000
_cell.angle_alpha   90.00
_cell.angle_beta   90.00
_cell.angle_gamma   90.00
#
_symmetry.space_group_name_H-M   'P 1'
#
loop_
_entity.id
_entity.type
_entity.pdbx_description
1 polymer ?
#
loop_
_entity_poly.entity_id
_entity_poly.type
_entity_poly.pdbx_seq_one_letter_code
_entity_poly.pdbx_strand_id
1 'polypeptide(L)'
;MGKRRQSNSDGAGLVILVLIAVLWWLRWIILTAAVIALVVVLARWSVRLYHAHRSAERARLREIRQRADIQNAQVLRGDPHGFYGRYPLPDPELIPRWYRAG
;
A
#
# COMPACT_ATOMS: atom_id res chain seq x y z
N MET A 1 60.79 -48.53 20.89
CA MET A 1 59.34 -48.60 20.58
C MET A 1 58.65 -47.35 21.10
N GLY A 2 58.54 -46.31 20.26
CA GLY A 2 57.88 -45.05 20.64
C GLY A 2 56.42 -45.04 20.20
N LYS A 3 55.48 -45.25 21.12
CA LYS A 3 54.05 -45.05 20.88
C LYS A 3 53.79 -43.54 20.76
N ARG A 4 53.69 -43.02 19.53
CA ARG A 4 53.27 -41.63 19.29
C ARG A 4 51.82 -41.50 19.73
N ARG A 5 51.56 -40.57 20.65
CA ARG A 5 50.22 -40.17 21.08
C ARG A 5 49.55 -39.39 19.95
N GLN A 6 48.88 -40.09 19.05
CA GLN A 6 47.98 -39.53 18.06
C GLN A 6 46.56 -39.79 18.59
N SER A 7 45.94 -38.82 19.27
CA SER A 7 44.57 -39.05 19.78
C SER A 7 43.72 -37.81 20.11
N ASN A 8 44.25 -36.58 20.13
CA ASN A 8 43.43 -35.42 20.55
C ASN A 8 43.27 -34.31 19.49
N SER A 9 44.07 -34.32 18.42
CA SER A 9 44.03 -33.29 17.36
C SER A 9 42.82 -33.44 16.43
N ASP A 10 42.46 -34.67 16.12
CA ASP A 10 41.51 -34.96 15.03
C ASP A 10 40.08 -34.58 15.43
N GLY A 11 39.71 -34.81 16.69
CA GLY A 11 38.42 -34.37 17.23
C GLY A 11 38.29 -32.85 17.33
N ALA A 12 39.35 -32.14 17.72
CA ALA A 12 39.34 -30.68 17.80
C ALA A 12 39.20 -30.02 16.42
N GLY A 13 39.89 -30.56 15.40
CA GLY A 13 39.77 -30.08 14.03
C GLY A 13 38.36 -30.23 13.45
N LEU A 14 37.70 -31.37 13.70
CA LEU A 14 36.32 -31.59 13.28
C LEU A 14 35.34 -30.63 13.96
N VAL A 15 35.51 -30.37 15.26
CA VAL A 15 34.67 -29.40 15.98
C VAL A 15 34.79 -28.00 15.38
N ILE A 16 36.01 -27.57 15.06
CA ILE A 16 36.25 -26.24 14.45
C ILE A 16 35.60 -26.15 13.06
N LEU A 17 35.74 -27.19 12.22
CA LEU A 17 35.14 -27.21 10.88
C LEU A 17 33.60 -27.18 10.94
N VAL A 18 33.00 -27.94 11.85
CA VAL A 18 31.55 -27.91 12.09
C VAL A 18 31.13 -26.52 12.54
N LEU A 19 31.87 -25.89 13.44
CA LEU A 19 31.55 -24.56 13.95
C LEU A 19 31.62 -23.50 12.84
N ILE A 20 32.63 -23.55 11.97
CA ILE A 20 32.74 -22.69 10.79
C ILE A 20 31.57 -22.93 9.83
N ALA A 21 31.23 -24.19 9.54
CA ALA A 21 30.11 -24.52 8.66
C ALA A 21 28.77 -24.01 9.21
N VAL A 22 28.55 -24.16 10.53
CA VAL A 22 27.36 -23.65 11.21
C VAL A 22 27.30 -22.13 11.16
N LEU A 23 28.40 -21.43 11.45
CA LEU A 23 28.44 -19.96 11.39
C LEU A 23 28.22 -19.45 9.95
N TRP A 24 28.79 -20.13 8.96
CA TRP A 24 28.58 -19.82 7.56
C TRP A 24 27.12 -19.99 7.14
N TRP A 25 26.48 -21.07 7.60
CA TRP A 25 25.07 -21.30 7.35
C TRP A 25 24.17 -20.29 8.08
N LEU A 26 24.51 -19.96 9.33
CA LEU A 26 23.79 -18.97 10.13
C LEU A 26 23.81 -17.58 9.49
N ARG A 27 24.90 -17.21 8.80
CA ARG A 27 24.98 -15.97 8.01
C ARG A 27 23.83 -15.85 7.02
N TRP A 28 23.49 -16.93 6.32
CA TRP A 28 22.41 -16.93 5.35
C TRP A 28 21.04 -16.79 6.00
N ILE A 29 20.83 -17.43 7.15
CA ILE A 29 19.59 -17.26 7.91
C ILE A 29 19.40 -15.82 8.36
N ILE A 30 20.45 -15.20 8.91
CA ILE A 30 20.41 -13.81 9.36
C ILE A 30 20.11 -12.88 8.18
N LEU A 31 20.76 -13.10 7.03
CA LEU A 31 20.50 -12.33 5.81
C LEU A 31 19.05 -12.49 5.34
N THR A 32 18.52 -13.71 5.29
CA THR A 32 17.13 -13.95 4.90
C THR A 32 16.16 -13.27 5.85
N ALA A 33 16.39 -13.36 7.17
CA ALA A 33 15.56 -12.69 8.16
C ALA A 33 15.59 -11.16 8.00
N ALA A 34 16.77 -10.59 7.75
CA ALA A 34 16.93 -9.15 7.50
C ALA A 34 16.19 -8.70 6.24
N VAL A 35 16.27 -9.47 5.15
CA VAL A 35 15.54 -9.20 3.91
C VAL A 35 14.03 -9.25 4.13
N ILE A 36 13.52 -10.27 4.84
CA ILE A 36 12.09 -10.37 5.17
C ILE A 36 11.65 -9.18 6.02
N ALA A 37 12.42 -8.81 7.04
CA ALA A 37 12.12 -7.66 7.89
C ALA A 37 12.07 -6.36 7.07
N LEU A 38 13.03 -6.15 6.17
CA LEU A 38 13.07 -4.99 5.27
C LEU A 38 11.83 -4.94 4.37
N VAL A 39 11.45 -6.06 3.76
CA VAL A 39 10.25 -6.14 2.91
C VAL A 39 8.99 -5.81 3.71
N VAL A 40 8.85 -6.33 4.93
CA VAL A 40 7.69 -6.03 5.80
C VAL A 40 7.64 -4.54 6.17
N VAL A 41 8.77 -3.93 6.50
CA VAL A 41 8.84 -2.50 6.82
C VAL A 41 8.45 -1.65 5.60
N LEU A 42 9.00 -1.96 4.43
CA LEU A 42 8.69 -1.25 3.18
C LEU A 42 7.22 -1.42 2.81
N ALA A 43 6.68 -2.64 2.87
CA ALA A 43 5.27 -2.91 2.59
C ALA A 43 4.35 -2.10 3.53
N ARG A 44 4.65 -2.08 4.84
CA ARG A 44 3.90 -1.28 5.82
C ARG A 44 3.97 0.21 5.51
N TRP A 45 5.14 0.71 5.11
CA TRP A 45 5.31 2.11 4.75
C TRP A 45 4.54 2.48 3.48
N SER A 46 4.64 1.66 2.44
CA SER A 46 3.90 1.82 1.18
C SER A 46 2.38 1.79 1.39
N VAL A 47 1.89 0.87 2.22
CA VAL A 47 0.47 0.77 2.57
C VAL A 47 0.01 2.04 3.30
N ARG A 48 0.79 2.58 4.24
CA ARG A 48 0.47 3.84 4.93
C ARG A 48 0.38 5.03 3.97
N LEU A 49 1.37 5.17 3.08
CA LEU A 49 1.36 6.21 2.04
C LEU A 49 0.15 6.08 1.13
N TYR A 50 -0.13 4.86 0.67
CA TYR A 50 -1.26 4.58 -0.20
C TYR A 50 -2.61 4.87 0.49
N HIS A 51 -2.77 4.51 1.77
CA HIS A 51 -3.98 4.82 2.53
C HIS A 51 -4.23 6.32 2.67
N ALA A 52 -3.18 7.14 2.85
CA ALA A 52 -3.31 8.59 2.95
C ALA A 52 -3.84 9.22 1.65
N HIS A 53 -3.37 8.75 0.49
CA HIS A 53 -3.91 9.22 -0.80
C HIS A 53 -5.31 8.66 -1.07
N ARG A 54 -5.54 7.39 -0.73
CA ARG A 54 -6.83 6.74 -1.02
C ARG A 54 -7.95 7.22 -0.10
N SER A 55 -7.66 7.72 1.10
CA SER A 55 -8.69 8.27 1.99
C SER A 55 -9.32 9.53 1.42
N ALA A 56 -8.54 10.41 0.78
CA ALA A 56 -9.03 11.60 0.10
C ALA A 56 -9.95 11.23 -1.08
N GLU A 57 -9.51 10.30 -1.93
CA GLU A 57 -10.31 9.86 -3.08
C GLU A 57 -11.61 9.15 -2.65
N ARG A 58 -11.55 8.33 -1.59
CA ARG A 58 -12.74 7.69 -1.00
C ARG A 58 -13.68 8.70 -0.35
N ALA A 59 -13.19 9.82 0.18
CA ALA A 59 -14.05 10.87 0.71
C ALA A 59 -14.81 11.57 -0.43
N ARG A 60 -14.10 11.94 -1.50
CA ARG A 60 -14.68 12.54 -2.71
C ARG A 60 -15.75 11.65 -3.35
N LEU A 61 -15.46 10.35 -3.53
CA LEU A 61 -16.42 9.40 -4.09
C LEU A 61 -17.65 9.21 -3.19
N ARG A 62 -17.47 9.23 -1.86
CA ARG A 62 -18.59 9.15 -0.90
C ARG A 62 -19.50 10.35 -1.01
N GLU A 63 -18.96 11.55 -1.15
CA GLU A 63 -19.75 12.77 -1.32
C GLU A 63 -20.54 12.75 -2.65
N ILE A 64 -19.94 12.28 -3.73
CA ILE A 64 -20.65 12.11 -5.02
C ILE A 64 -21.78 11.10 -4.88
N ARG A 65 -21.52 9.94 -4.26
CA ARG A 65 -22.55 8.91 -4.03
C ARG A 65 -23.68 9.44 -3.17
N GLN A 66 -23.38 10.15 -2.09
CA GLN A 66 -24.40 10.77 -1.23
C GLN A 66 -25.29 11.76 -1.99
N ARG A 67 -24.69 12.61 -2.84
CA ARG A 67 -25.47 13.54 -3.68
C ARG A 67 -26.33 12.81 -4.69
N ALA A 68 -25.79 11.77 -5.32
CA ALA A 68 -26.54 10.94 -6.27
C ALA A 68 -27.71 10.22 -5.57
N ASP A 69 -27.52 9.70 -4.36
CA ASP A 69 -28.56 9.03 -3.59
C ASP A 69 -29.69 10.00 -3.21
N ILE A 70 -29.36 11.24 -2.81
CA ILE A 70 -30.35 12.28 -2.53
C ILE A 70 -31.16 12.62 -3.78
N GLN A 71 -30.48 12.83 -4.92
CA GLN A 71 -31.14 13.15 -6.19
C GLN A 71 -32.01 12.00 -6.69
N ASN A 72 -31.51 10.77 -6.63
CA ASN A 72 -32.27 9.57 -6.98
C ASN A 72 -33.53 9.44 -6.10
N ALA A 73 -33.42 9.69 -4.79
CA ALA A 73 -34.55 9.67 -3.88
C ALA A 73 -35.56 10.82 -4.13
N GLN A 74 -35.14 11.94 -4.72
CA GLN A 74 -36.02 13.02 -5.15
C GLN A 74 -36.78 12.64 -6.43
N VAL A 75 -36.08 12.07 -7.42
CA VAL A 75 -36.67 11.54 -8.65
C VAL A 75 -37.73 10.48 -8.34
N LEU A 76 -37.41 9.53 -7.47
CA LEU A 76 -38.34 8.46 -7.07
C LEU A 76 -39.57 8.99 -6.30
N ARG A 77 -39.45 10.15 -5.65
CA ARG A 77 -40.58 10.83 -4.98
C ARG A 77 -41.41 11.70 -5.93
N GLY A 78 -41.04 11.80 -7.20
CA GLY A 78 -41.69 12.70 -8.16
C GLY A 78 -41.44 14.18 -7.88
N ASP A 79 -40.38 14.52 -7.12
CA ASP A 79 -40.02 15.91 -6.85
C ASP A 79 -39.43 16.55 -8.12
N PRO A 80 -40.00 17.65 -8.65
CA PRO A 80 -39.47 18.33 -9.83
C PRO A 80 -38.03 18.84 -9.67
N HIS A 81 -37.51 18.98 -8.44
CA HIS A 81 -36.10 19.32 -8.21
C HIS A 81 -35.12 18.17 -8.48
N GLY A 82 -35.59 16.93 -8.58
CA GLY A 82 -34.74 15.75 -8.83
C GLY A 82 -34.27 15.61 -10.28
N PHE A 83 -34.93 16.28 -11.24
CA PHE A 83 -34.66 16.12 -12.68
C PHE A 83 -33.47 16.94 -13.19
N TYR A 84 -33.27 18.15 -12.65
CA TYR A 84 -32.18 19.03 -13.03
C TYR A 84 -31.65 19.70 -11.77
N GLY A 85 -30.49 19.24 -11.28
CA GLY A 85 -29.76 19.99 -10.27
C GLY A 85 -29.58 21.44 -10.72
N ARG A 86 -29.44 22.36 -9.76
CA ARG A 86 -29.12 23.76 -10.06
C ARG A 86 -27.67 23.83 -10.55
N TYR A 87 -27.45 23.66 -11.84
CA TYR A 87 -26.13 23.85 -12.45
C TYR A 87 -25.79 25.35 -12.37
N PRO A 88 -24.57 25.72 -11.95
CA PRO A 88 -24.13 27.09 -12.14
C PRO A 88 -24.23 27.40 -13.63
N LEU A 89 -24.78 28.57 -13.98
CA LEU A 89 -24.75 29.01 -15.36
C LEU A 89 -23.30 29.03 -15.83
N PRO A 90 -23.00 28.60 -17.07
CA PRO A 90 -21.68 28.77 -17.65
C PRO A 90 -21.25 30.24 -17.54
N ASP A 91 -19.95 30.47 -17.39
CA ASP A 91 -19.39 31.83 -17.35
C ASP A 91 -20.00 32.68 -18.48
N PRO A 92 -20.37 33.95 -18.25
CA PRO A 92 -21.03 34.77 -19.26
C PRO A 92 -20.24 34.91 -20.56
N GLU A 93 -18.92 34.72 -20.50
CA GLU A 93 -18.01 34.69 -21.64
C GLU A 93 -18.14 33.43 -22.50
N LEU A 94 -18.58 32.32 -21.92
CA LEU A 94 -18.85 31.05 -22.58
C LEU A 94 -20.28 30.97 -23.16
N ILE A 95 -21.16 31.92 -22.80
CA ILE A 95 -22.52 31.99 -23.32
C ILE A 95 -22.48 32.60 -24.74
N PRO A 96 -22.85 31.85 -25.79
CA PRO A 96 -22.87 32.37 -27.15
C PRO A 96 -23.78 33.60 -27.27
N ARG A 97 -23.38 34.57 -28.11
CA ARG A 97 -24.11 35.85 -28.24
C ARG A 97 -25.57 35.70 -28.65
N TRP A 98 -25.90 34.62 -29.38
CA TRP A 98 -27.27 34.31 -29.81
C TRP A 98 -28.19 33.81 -28.68
N TYR A 99 -27.66 33.56 -27.48
CA TYR A 99 -28.42 33.12 -26.30
C TYR A 99 -28.74 34.26 -25.31
N ARG A 100 -28.26 35.49 -25.55
CA ARG A 100 -28.61 36.67 -24.74
C ARG A 100 -30.00 37.17 -25.15
N ALA A 101 -30.99 37.05 -24.27
CA ALA A 101 -32.27 37.73 -24.43
C ALA A 101 -32.02 39.25 -24.36
N GLY A 102 -32.51 39.97 -25.37
CA GLY A 102 -32.42 41.44 -25.46
C GLY A 102 -33.33 42.15 -24.47
#